data_AF-A0A960DSC1-F1
#
_entry.id   AF-A0A960DSC1-F1
#
_cell.length_a   1.000
_cell.length_b   1.000
_cell.length_c   1.000
_cell.angle_alpha   90.00
_cell.angle_beta   90.00
_cell.angle_gamma   90.00
#
_symmetry.space_group_name_H-M   'P 1'
#
loop_
_entity.id
_entity.type
_entity.pdbx_description
1 polymer ?
#
loop_
_entity_poly.entity_id
_entity_poly.type
_entity_poly.pdbx_seq_one_letter_code
_entity_poly.pdbx_strand_id
1 'polypeptide(L)'
;MGRTRMPAEWAPHERTVICWPCREEIYPGALMDEARDAHAELARAIARFEPVSMIAPPGRGAAAAEACGGAIEVVELPIDDSWFRDSGPIYAFDGDQRVALDFTFNGWGEKFAPWDADAAVAAAWAAHAGHPARTIPLVFEGGSITVDGEGTGATTVQCLLHPNRNPSLTMTEIEDAVCDALGLHALLWLPYGLALDDDTDGHVDNVAAFARPGVLLVQGCDDPTEDDFVRMDVNRRVAEGHVDARGERIETVEVPVLPFVERDGQRVAVPYLNLYVGDGFVVVPTCGHPADDDMVALIAAQFPGREAFGLEIGSILAVGGGGIHCVTQQVPALPSA
;
A
#
# COMPACT_ATOMS: atom_id res chain seq x y z
N MET A 1 -8.02 -1.89 28.79
CA MET A 1 -8.06 -2.01 27.33
C MET A 1 -6.63 -2.26 26.89
N GLY A 2 -6.41 -3.26 26.04
CA GLY A 2 -5.09 -3.46 25.46
C GLY A 2 -4.74 -2.22 24.64
N ARG A 3 -3.45 -1.92 24.50
CA ARG A 3 -3.04 -0.92 23.52
C ARG A 3 -3.18 -1.57 22.15
N THR A 4 -3.94 -0.94 21.25
CA THR A 4 -3.99 -1.33 19.84
C THR A 4 -2.58 -1.39 19.29
N ARG A 5 -2.28 -2.35 18.41
CA ARG A 5 -0.99 -2.43 17.71
C ARG A 5 -1.20 -2.93 16.29
N MET A 6 -0.90 -2.11 15.30
CA MET A 6 -0.76 -2.53 13.92
C MET A 6 0.52 -3.38 13.79
N PRO A 7 0.43 -4.63 13.31
CA PRO A 7 1.63 -5.41 13.03
C PRO A 7 2.37 -4.83 11.82
N ALA A 8 3.68 -5.06 11.74
CA ALA A 8 4.42 -4.80 10.51
C ALA A 8 3.90 -5.68 9.37
N GLU A 9 4.07 -5.22 8.13
CA GLU A 9 3.63 -5.97 6.96
C GLU A 9 4.34 -7.32 6.78
N TRP A 10 5.57 -7.47 7.27
CA TRP A 10 6.25 -8.77 7.23
C TRP A 10 5.81 -9.75 8.32
N ALA A 11 4.84 -9.40 9.17
CA ALA A 11 4.30 -10.34 10.15
C ALA A 11 3.58 -11.52 9.45
N PRO A 12 3.39 -12.67 10.12
CA PRO A 12 2.67 -13.79 9.52
C PRO A 12 1.27 -13.38 9.05
N HIS A 13 0.85 -13.87 7.88
CA HIS A 13 -0.45 -13.57 7.29
C HIS A 13 -1.40 -14.76 7.38
N GLU A 14 -2.68 -14.46 7.50
CA GLU A 14 -3.74 -15.42 7.19
C GLU A 14 -4.00 -15.46 5.68
N ARG A 15 -4.00 -14.29 5.04
CA ARG A 15 -4.24 -14.12 3.60
C ARG A 15 -3.91 -12.71 3.12
N THR A 16 -3.84 -12.59 1.80
CA THR A 16 -3.88 -11.33 1.07
C THR A 16 -5.24 -11.12 0.41
N VAL A 17 -5.70 -9.87 0.40
CA VAL A 17 -6.91 -9.45 -0.31
C VAL A 17 -6.53 -8.48 -1.41
N ILE A 18 -7.13 -8.66 -2.58
CA ILE A 18 -6.94 -7.83 -3.78
C ILE A 18 -8.33 -7.44 -4.31
N CYS A 19 -8.48 -6.25 -4.88
CA CYS A 19 -9.71 -5.87 -5.59
C CYS A 19 -9.57 -6.01 -7.11
N TRP A 20 -10.64 -6.43 -7.76
CA TRP A 20 -10.74 -6.56 -9.21
C TRP A 20 -10.99 -5.19 -9.86
N PRO A 21 -10.23 -4.78 -10.89
CA PRO A 21 -10.38 -3.47 -11.50
C PRO A 21 -11.73 -3.31 -12.19
N CYS A 22 -12.37 -2.16 -11.92
CA CYS A 22 -13.74 -1.89 -12.37
C CYS A 22 -14.03 -0.45 -12.82
N ARG A 23 -13.14 0.51 -12.57
CA ARG A 23 -13.33 1.91 -12.98
C ARG A 23 -12.90 2.14 -14.43
N GLU A 24 -13.87 2.16 -15.34
CA GLU A 24 -13.64 2.31 -16.79
C GLU A 24 -13.10 3.70 -17.16
N GLU A 25 -13.33 4.73 -16.35
CA GLU A 25 -12.77 6.06 -16.56
C GLU A 25 -11.25 6.10 -16.39
N ILE A 26 -10.70 5.26 -15.52
CA ILE A 26 -9.26 5.11 -15.29
C ILE A 26 -8.65 4.20 -16.36
N TYR A 27 -9.30 3.07 -16.64
CA TYR A 27 -8.84 2.09 -17.62
C TYR A 27 -9.78 2.00 -18.81
N PRO A 28 -9.73 2.93 -19.78
CA PRO A 28 -10.64 2.91 -20.92
C PRO A 28 -10.32 1.78 -21.89
N GLY A 29 -11.35 1.02 -22.28
CA GLY A 29 -11.26 0.07 -23.40
C GLY A 29 -10.31 -1.09 -23.12
N ALA A 30 -9.29 -1.27 -23.97
CA ALA A 30 -8.35 -2.39 -23.85
C ALA A 30 -7.53 -2.36 -22.55
N LEU A 31 -7.32 -1.17 -21.97
CA LEU A 31 -6.60 -1.02 -20.70
C LEU A 31 -7.30 -1.72 -19.54
N MET A 32 -8.63 -1.81 -19.56
CA MET A 32 -9.37 -2.53 -18.53
C MET A 32 -9.04 -4.03 -18.56
N ASP A 33 -8.91 -4.62 -19.74
CA ASP A 33 -8.58 -6.04 -19.87
C ASP A 33 -7.12 -6.31 -19.45
N GLU A 34 -6.20 -5.40 -19.79
CA GLU A 34 -4.80 -5.47 -19.31
C GLU A 34 -4.68 -5.31 -17.79
N ALA A 35 -5.45 -4.39 -17.20
CA ALA A 35 -5.50 -4.22 -15.74
C ALA A 35 -6.06 -5.48 -15.06
N ARG A 36 -7.11 -6.09 -15.62
CA ARG A 36 -7.68 -7.35 -15.12
C ARG A 36 -6.67 -8.49 -15.18
N ASP A 37 -5.95 -8.61 -16.29
CA ASP A 37 -4.89 -9.61 -16.44
C ASP A 37 -3.77 -9.40 -15.41
N ALA A 38 -3.36 -8.15 -15.17
CA ALA A 38 -2.35 -7.80 -14.17
C ALA A 38 -2.79 -8.15 -12.74
N HIS A 39 -4.02 -7.83 -12.34
CA HIS A 39 -4.53 -8.18 -11.01
C HIS A 39 -4.67 -9.70 -10.83
N ALA A 40 -5.12 -10.41 -11.88
CA ALA A 40 -5.17 -11.87 -11.86
C ALA A 40 -3.77 -12.49 -11.77
N GLU A 41 -2.79 -11.93 -12.49
CA GLU A 41 -1.40 -12.36 -12.44
C GLU A 41 -0.78 -12.17 -11.06
N LEU A 42 -0.96 -10.99 -10.46
CA LEU A 42 -0.54 -10.72 -9.09
C LEU A 42 -1.16 -11.71 -8.10
N ALA A 43 -2.48 -11.92 -8.19
CA ALA A 43 -3.18 -12.87 -7.33
C ALA A 43 -2.63 -14.29 -7.45
N ARG A 44 -2.37 -14.76 -8.68
CA ARG A 44 -1.77 -16.09 -8.92
C ARG A 44 -0.33 -16.18 -8.41
N ALA A 45 0.46 -15.10 -8.53
CA ALA A 45 1.82 -15.05 -8.02
C ALA A 45 1.85 -15.17 -6.49
N ILE A 46 0.97 -14.44 -5.79
CA ILE A 46 0.84 -14.48 -4.32
C ILE A 46 0.27 -15.82 -3.84
N ALA A 47 -0.70 -16.39 -4.56
CA ALA A 47 -1.35 -17.67 -4.21
C ALA A 47 -0.39 -18.87 -4.16
N ARG A 48 0.85 -18.73 -4.65
CA ARG A 48 1.93 -19.71 -4.47
C ARG A 48 2.42 -19.81 -3.02
N PHE A 49 2.22 -18.77 -2.23
CA PHE A 49 2.80 -18.60 -0.90
C PHE A 49 1.74 -18.58 0.20
N GLU A 50 0.67 -17.82 0.01
CA GLU A 50 -0.40 -17.66 1.00
C GLU A 50 -1.79 -17.59 0.34
N PRO A 51 -2.88 -17.84 1.08
CA PRO A 51 -4.23 -17.74 0.52
C PRO A 51 -4.53 -16.32 0.01
N VAL A 52 -5.27 -16.24 -1.11
CA VAL A 52 -5.68 -14.96 -1.71
C VAL A 52 -7.19 -14.88 -1.85
N SER A 53 -7.73 -13.70 -1.56
CA SER A 53 -9.10 -13.31 -1.88
C SER A 53 -9.13 -12.19 -2.91
N MET A 54 -9.91 -12.37 -3.97
CA MET A 54 -10.19 -11.34 -4.96
C MET A 54 -11.61 -10.79 -4.71
N ILE A 55 -11.71 -9.54 -4.27
CA ILE A 55 -12.98 -8.82 -4.20
C ILE A 55 -13.34 -8.36 -5.60
N ALA A 56 -14.51 -8.73 -6.10
CA ALA A 56 -15.02 -8.28 -7.39
C ALA A 56 -16.37 -7.57 -7.23
N PRO A 57 -16.69 -6.57 -8.07
CA PRO A 57 -18.01 -5.98 -8.08
C PRO A 57 -19.09 -7.06 -8.34
N PRO A 58 -20.29 -6.94 -7.76
CA PRO A 58 -21.37 -7.89 -8.01
C PRO A 58 -21.66 -8.07 -9.50
N GLY A 59 -21.72 -9.33 -9.95
CA GLY A 59 -21.88 -9.69 -11.36
C GLY A 59 -20.58 -9.82 -12.15
N ARG A 60 -19.42 -9.51 -11.55
CA ARG A 60 -18.10 -9.72 -12.14
C ARG A 60 -17.35 -10.91 -11.54
N GLY A 61 -17.87 -11.55 -10.50
CA GLY A 61 -17.19 -12.64 -9.80
C GLY A 61 -16.83 -13.83 -10.70
N ALA A 62 -17.70 -14.20 -11.65
CA ALA A 62 -17.42 -15.30 -12.58
C ALA A 62 -16.23 -15.01 -13.51
N ALA A 63 -16.15 -13.77 -14.03
CA ALA A 63 -15.05 -13.35 -14.90
C ALA A 63 -13.73 -13.25 -14.13
N ALA A 64 -13.78 -12.69 -12.91
CA ALA A 64 -12.62 -12.64 -12.01
C ALA A 64 -12.12 -14.05 -11.65
N ALA A 65 -13.03 -14.98 -11.35
CA ALA A 65 -12.69 -16.37 -11.03
C ALA A 65 -12.08 -17.11 -12.22
N GLU A 66 -12.59 -16.88 -13.43
CA GLU A 66 -12.02 -17.45 -14.65
C GLU A 66 -10.58 -16.96 -14.88
N ALA A 67 -10.34 -15.66 -14.74
CA ALA A 67 -9.01 -15.07 -14.91
C ALA A 67 -8.03 -15.50 -13.79
N CYS A 68 -8.47 -15.52 -12.53
CA CYS A 68 -7.64 -15.90 -11.40
C CYS A 68 -7.32 -17.42 -11.38
N GLY A 69 -8.25 -18.25 -11.84
CA GLY A 69 -8.19 -19.70 -11.70
C GLY A 69 -8.72 -20.20 -10.35
N GLY A 70 -8.81 -21.52 -10.20
CA GLY A 70 -9.61 -22.15 -9.11
C GLY A 70 -9.00 -22.14 -7.69
N ALA A 71 -7.79 -21.61 -7.49
CA ALA A 71 -7.13 -21.59 -6.19
C ALA A 71 -7.41 -20.30 -5.38
N ILE A 72 -7.94 -19.26 -6.03
CA ILE A 72 -8.20 -17.95 -5.43
C ILE A 72 -9.68 -17.85 -5.09
N GLU A 73 -9.98 -17.42 -3.87
CA GLU A 73 -11.36 -17.16 -3.45
C GLU A 73 -11.85 -15.86 -4.07
N VAL A 74 -12.98 -15.89 -4.77
CA VAL A 74 -13.60 -14.67 -5.30
C VAL A 74 -14.80 -14.31 -4.45
N VAL A 75 -14.82 -13.07 -3.96
CA VAL A 75 -15.88 -12.54 -3.10
C VAL A 75 -16.53 -11.37 -3.81
N GLU A 76 -17.86 -11.42 -3.98
CA GLU A 76 -18.58 -10.29 -4.58
C GLU A 76 -18.98 -9.27 -3.50
N LEU A 77 -18.34 -8.11 -3.51
CA LEU A 77 -18.68 -6.94 -2.69
C LEU A 77 -18.74 -5.69 -3.59
N PRO A 78 -19.67 -4.75 -3.36
CA PRO A 78 -19.66 -3.48 -4.05
C PRO A 78 -18.34 -2.74 -3.82
N ILE A 79 -17.72 -2.29 -4.90
CA ILE A 79 -16.55 -1.42 -4.95
C ILE A 79 -16.73 -0.45 -6.13
N ASP A 80 -16.18 0.76 -6.02
CA ASP A 80 -16.11 1.73 -7.11
C ASP A 80 -14.74 1.68 -7.81
N ASP A 81 -13.69 1.25 -7.10
CA ASP A 81 -12.33 1.09 -7.63
C ASP A 81 -11.56 -0.10 -6.99
N SER A 82 -10.35 -0.39 -7.49
CA SER A 82 -9.54 -1.56 -7.10
C SER A 82 -8.44 -1.33 -6.06
N TRP A 83 -8.39 -0.15 -5.44
CA TRP A 83 -7.29 0.25 -4.55
C TRP A 83 -7.52 -0.16 -3.09
N PHE A 84 -7.55 -1.48 -2.85
CA PHE A 84 -7.95 -2.05 -1.55
C PHE A 84 -6.99 -1.73 -0.39
N ARG A 85 -5.75 -1.33 -0.69
CA ARG A 85 -4.83 -0.78 0.31
C ARG A 85 -5.41 0.42 1.03
N ASP A 86 -6.14 1.25 0.29
CA ASP A 86 -6.58 2.57 0.74
C ASP A 86 -8.01 2.56 1.26
N SER A 87 -8.89 1.78 0.62
CA SER A 87 -10.31 1.65 1.00
C SER A 87 -10.59 0.44 1.91
N GLY A 88 -9.67 -0.52 1.99
CA GLY A 88 -9.77 -1.69 2.86
C GLY A 88 -9.45 -1.39 4.32
N PRO A 89 -9.69 -2.34 5.24
CA PRO A 89 -9.44 -2.11 6.64
C PRO A 89 -7.95 -2.24 6.96
N ILE A 90 -7.45 -1.35 7.80
CA ILE A 90 -6.12 -1.48 8.41
C ILE A 90 -6.26 -2.43 9.61
N TYR A 91 -5.66 -3.62 9.53
CA TYR A 91 -5.75 -4.59 10.63
C TYR A 91 -4.79 -4.25 11.77
N ALA A 92 -5.30 -4.35 13.00
CA ALA A 92 -4.51 -4.22 14.22
C ALA A 92 -4.93 -5.25 15.28
N PHE A 93 -4.19 -5.31 16.38
CA PHE A 93 -4.48 -6.16 17.53
C PHE A 93 -4.81 -5.34 18.78
N ASP A 94 -5.93 -5.63 19.43
CA ASP A 94 -6.28 -5.15 20.78
C ASP A 94 -6.09 -6.32 21.77
N GLY A 95 -4.89 -6.41 22.36
CA GLY A 95 -4.44 -7.65 23.00
C GLY A 95 -4.25 -8.75 21.96
N ASP A 96 -4.89 -9.90 22.14
CA ASP A 96 -4.82 -11.02 21.20
C ASP A 96 -5.96 -10.99 20.14
N GLN A 97 -6.86 -10.01 20.21
CA GLN A 97 -7.97 -9.89 19.27
C GLN A 97 -7.55 -9.07 18.05
N ARG A 98 -7.58 -9.70 16.87
CA ARG A 98 -7.50 -8.99 15.59
C ARG A 98 -8.75 -8.14 15.38
N VAL A 99 -8.56 -6.87 15.01
CA VAL A 99 -9.62 -5.89 14.73
C VAL A 99 -9.34 -5.24 13.37
N ALA A 100 -10.38 -5.15 12.53
CA ALA A 100 -10.38 -4.37 11.29
C ALA A 100 -10.67 -2.90 11.62
N LEU A 101 -9.69 -2.01 11.42
CA LEU A 101 -9.90 -0.57 11.57
C LEU A 101 -10.45 0.00 10.26
N ASP A 102 -11.65 0.55 10.34
CA ASP A 102 -12.42 1.10 9.23
C ASP A 102 -12.25 2.62 9.26
N PHE A 103 -11.21 3.12 8.59
CA PHE A 103 -10.96 4.56 8.44
C PHE A 103 -11.92 5.18 7.43
N THR A 104 -12.15 6.48 7.54
CA THR A 104 -12.98 7.18 6.56
C THR A 104 -12.21 7.26 5.23
N PHE A 105 -12.82 6.81 4.14
CA PHE A 105 -12.28 6.96 2.79
C PHE A 105 -13.10 7.98 1.99
N ASN A 106 -12.44 8.83 1.21
CA ASN A 106 -13.10 9.88 0.42
C ASN A 106 -12.66 9.95 -1.06
N GLY A 107 -12.06 8.89 -1.61
CA GLY A 107 -11.58 8.90 -3.00
C GLY A 107 -10.40 9.86 -3.20
N TRP A 108 -9.40 9.79 -2.31
CA TRP A 108 -8.18 10.61 -2.29
C TRP A 108 -8.46 12.11 -2.39
N GLY A 109 -9.37 12.60 -1.55
CA GLY A 109 -9.78 14.00 -1.55
C GLY A 109 -10.87 14.34 -2.55
N GLU A 110 -11.86 13.46 -2.69
CA GLU A 110 -13.05 13.63 -3.53
C GLU A 110 -12.74 13.75 -5.03
N LYS A 111 -11.58 13.24 -5.46
CA LYS A 111 -11.13 13.30 -6.86
C LYS A 111 -11.85 12.30 -7.75
N PHE A 112 -12.24 11.15 -7.20
CA PHE A 112 -12.76 10.01 -7.96
C PHE A 112 -14.18 9.62 -7.54
N ALA A 113 -15.17 10.42 -7.95
CA ALA A 113 -16.59 10.11 -7.70
C ALA A 113 -17.15 9.08 -8.70
N PRO A 114 -18.07 8.18 -8.29
CA PRO A 114 -18.45 7.87 -6.91
C PRO A 114 -17.34 7.11 -6.16
N TRP A 115 -17.39 7.15 -4.82
CA TRP A 115 -16.51 6.39 -3.91
C TRP A 115 -17.29 5.81 -2.71
N ASP A 116 -18.62 5.82 -2.74
CA ASP A 116 -19.44 5.39 -1.60
C ASP A 116 -19.40 3.88 -1.37
N ALA A 117 -19.18 3.07 -2.40
CA ALA A 117 -18.95 1.64 -2.25
C ALA A 117 -17.55 1.37 -1.69
N ASP A 118 -16.54 2.10 -2.16
CA ASP A 118 -15.18 2.03 -1.61
C ASP A 118 -15.14 2.47 -0.14
N ALA A 119 -15.86 3.53 0.22
CA ALA A 119 -15.95 3.99 1.62
C ALA A 119 -16.67 3.00 2.56
N ALA A 120 -17.38 2.01 2.01
CA ALA A 120 -18.05 0.96 2.78
C ALA A 120 -17.32 -0.39 2.73
N VAL A 121 -16.30 -0.55 1.87
CA VAL A 121 -15.72 -1.87 1.57
C VAL A 121 -14.95 -2.45 2.77
N ALA A 122 -14.30 -1.62 3.59
CA ALA A 122 -13.62 -2.07 4.80
C ALA A 122 -14.58 -2.79 5.77
N ALA A 123 -15.70 -2.16 6.09
CA ALA A 123 -16.74 -2.74 6.94
C ALA A 123 -17.42 -3.96 6.29
N ALA A 124 -17.66 -3.92 4.97
CA ALA A 124 -18.27 -5.03 4.23
C ALA A 124 -17.36 -6.27 4.22
N TRP A 125 -16.05 -6.09 3.99
CA TRP A 125 -15.04 -7.14 4.06
C TRP A 125 -14.94 -7.72 5.48
N ALA A 126 -14.85 -6.86 6.50
CA ALA A 126 -14.79 -7.31 7.89
C ALA A 126 -16.02 -8.15 8.28
N ALA A 127 -17.23 -7.73 7.85
CA ALA A 127 -18.45 -8.49 8.07
C ALA A 127 -18.45 -9.83 7.32
N HIS A 128 -18.00 -9.86 6.07
CA HIS A 128 -17.86 -11.08 5.27
C HIS A 128 -16.91 -12.08 5.93
N ALA A 129 -15.75 -11.61 6.38
CA ALA A 129 -14.72 -12.43 7.01
C ALA A 129 -15.00 -12.76 8.49
N GLY A 130 -16.05 -12.17 9.10
CA GLY A 130 -16.39 -12.37 10.50
C GLY A 130 -15.41 -11.71 11.48
N HIS A 131 -14.75 -10.63 11.05
CA HIS A 131 -13.78 -9.89 11.85
C HIS A 131 -14.46 -8.77 12.66
N PRO A 132 -14.12 -8.58 13.94
CA PRO A 132 -14.51 -7.38 14.68
C PRO A 132 -14.02 -6.13 13.95
N ALA A 133 -14.91 -5.16 13.74
CA ALA A 133 -14.58 -3.90 13.08
C ALA A 133 -14.70 -2.71 14.05
N ARG A 134 -13.90 -1.68 13.82
CA ARG A 134 -13.92 -0.43 14.57
C ARG A 134 -13.76 0.75 13.62
N THR A 135 -14.79 1.58 13.51
CA THR A 135 -14.74 2.79 12.69
C THR A 135 -13.86 3.87 13.33
N ILE A 136 -12.99 4.46 12.52
CA ILE A 136 -12.10 5.56 12.89
C ILE A 136 -12.50 6.79 12.05
N PRO A 137 -13.05 7.85 12.66
CA PRO A 137 -13.57 9.03 11.94
C PRO A 137 -12.44 9.99 11.54
N LEU A 138 -11.45 9.48 10.81
CA LEU A 138 -10.32 10.20 10.25
C LEU A 138 -10.23 9.83 8.77
N VAL A 139 -10.09 10.81 7.87
CA VAL A 139 -9.83 10.52 6.47
C VAL A 139 -8.38 10.04 6.36
N PHE A 140 -8.19 8.77 6.03
CA PHE A 140 -6.88 8.12 6.09
C PHE A 140 -6.84 6.84 5.26
N GLU A 141 -5.84 6.75 4.40
CA GLU A 141 -5.62 5.61 3.49
C GLU A 141 -4.46 4.73 3.99
N GLY A 142 -4.57 3.41 3.81
CA GLY A 142 -3.49 2.49 4.22
C GLY A 142 -2.16 2.73 3.49
N GLY A 143 -2.17 3.19 2.23
CA GLY A 143 -0.96 3.53 1.47
C GLY A 143 -0.27 4.82 1.96
N SER A 144 -0.93 5.61 2.81
CA SER A 144 -0.37 6.82 3.41
C SER A 144 0.51 6.55 4.65
N ILE A 145 0.63 5.28 5.08
CA ILE A 145 1.43 4.86 6.23
C ILE A 145 2.20 3.56 5.97
N THR A 146 3.43 3.48 6.47
CA THR A 146 4.15 2.22 6.65
C THR A 146 4.61 2.12 8.11
N VAL A 147 4.61 0.91 8.69
CA VAL A 147 4.93 0.71 10.13
C VAL A 147 5.99 -0.36 10.34
N ASP A 148 6.81 -0.18 11.38
CA ASP A 148 7.88 -1.10 11.73
C ASP A 148 7.44 -2.25 12.66
N GLY A 149 6.18 -2.20 13.11
CA GLY A 149 5.59 -3.11 14.08
C GLY A 149 6.05 -2.88 15.53
N GLU A 150 7.08 -2.10 15.79
CA GLU A 150 7.63 -1.81 17.14
C GLU A 150 7.24 -0.41 17.63
N GLY A 151 6.19 0.17 17.04
CA GLY A 151 5.60 1.45 17.43
C GLY A 151 6.11 2.63 16.62
N THR A 152 6.87 2.41 15.54
CA THR A 152 7.31 3.47 14.63
C THR A 152 6.50 3.40 13.33
N GLY A 153 5.99 4.54 12.88
CA GLY A 153 5.41 4.69 11.55
C GLY A 153 6.17 5.71 10.71
N ALA A 154 6.01 5.66 9.39
CA ALA A 154 6.44 6.68 8.46
C ALA A 154 5.29 7.06 7.53
N THR A 155 5.12 8.35 7.28
CA THR A 155 4.09 8.96 6.45
C THR A 155 4.67 10.15 5.66
N THR A 156 3.90 10.81 4.80
CA THR A 156 4.30 12.04 4.14
C THR A 156 3.54 13.26 4.64
N VAL A 157 4.24 14.39 4.76
CA VAL A 157 3.65 15.70 5.01
C VAL A 157 2.72 16.09 3.85
N GLN A 158 3.15 15.81 2.61
CA GLN A 158 2.43 16.14 1.40
C GLN A 158 1.00 15.57 1.38
N CYS A 159 0.83 14.31 1.80
CA CYS A 159 -0.47 13.63 1.80
C CYS A 159 -1.32 14.02 3.01
N LEU A 160 -0.85 13.73 4.24
CA LEU A 160 -1.73 13.82 5.41
C LEU A 160 -2.07 15.27 5.81
N LEU A 161 -1.24 16.25 5.43
CA LEU A 161 -1.58 17.68 5.61
C LEU A 161 -2.25 18.31 4.39
N HIS A 162 -2.54 17.52 3.35
CA HIS A 162 -3.24 18.05 2.19
C HIS A 162 -4.66 18.51 2.60
N PRO A 163 -5.11 19.69 2.16
CA PRO A 163 -6.38 20.27 2.61
C PRO A 163 -7.64 19.48 2.20
N ASN A 164 -7.52 18.48 1.33
CA ASN A 164 -8.62 17.60 0.94
C ASN A 164 -8.76 16.34 1.83
N ARG A 165 -7.86 16.15 2.80
CA ARG A 165 -7.96 15.08 3.81
C ARG A 165 -8.67 15.63 5.04
N ASN A 166 -7.92 16.15 6.01
CA ASN A 166 -8.43 16.57 7.31
C ASN A 166 -8.18 18.08 7.54
N PRO A 167 -8.82 18.99 6.77
CA PRO A 167 -8.48 20.42 6.76
C PRO A 167 -8.70 21.15 8.10
N SER A 168 -9.48 20.58 9.00
CA SER A 168 -9.74 21.14 10.33
C SER A 168 -8.72 20.70 11.40
N LEU A 169 -7.85 19.74 11.08
CA LEU A 169 -6.89 19.17 12.02
C LEU A 169 -5.49 19.75 11.78
N THR A 170 -4.78 19.97 12.87
CA THR A 170 -3.34 20.26 12.87
C THR A 170 -2.53 18.99 12.69
N MET A 171 -1.26 19.14 12.32
CA MET A 171 -0.31 18.02 12.22
C MET A 171 -0.23 17.20 13.53
N THR A 172 -0.23 17.85 14.69
CA THR A 172 -0.21 17.17 16.00
C THR A 172 -1.52 16.40 16.24
N GLU A 173 -2.67 16.94 15.89
CA GLU A 173 -3.96 16.24 16.06
C GLU A 173 -4.06 15.02 15.13
N ILE A 174 -3.52 15.12 13.92
CA ILE A 174 -3.42 13.97 12.99
C ILE A 174 -2.45 12.93 13.56
N GLU A 175 -1.27 13.33 14.03
CA GLU A 175 -0.28 12.43 14.64
C GLU A 175 -0.87 11.69 15.84
N ASP A 176 -1.52 12.40 16.76
CA ASP A 176 -2.18 11.81 17.94
C ASP A 176 -3.25 10.79 17.52
N ALA A 177 -4.11 11.14 16.55
CA ALA A 177 -5.18 10.25 16.07
C ALA A 177 -4.63 8.98 15.40
N VAL A 178 -3.60 9.11 14.56
CA VAL A 178 -2.94 7.98 13.89
C VAL A 178 -2.21 7.10 14.91
N CYS A 179 -1.48 7.71 15.86
CA CYS A 179 -0.75 6.98 16.88
C CYS A 179 -1.69 6.22 17.82
N ASP A 180 -2.80 6.82 18.23
CA ASP A 180 -3.81 6.17 19.07
C ASP A 180 -4.50 5.01 18.33
N ALA A 181 -4.83 5.20 17.05
CA ALA A 181 -5.50 4.17 16.26
C ALA A 181 -4.58 2.97 15.96
N LEU A 182 -3.31 3.21 15.62
CA LEU A 182 -2.39 2.19 15.14
C LEU A 182 -1.41 1.68 16.21
N GLY A 183 -1.36 2.31 17.39
CA GLY A 183 -0.45 1.92 18.47
C GLY A 183 0.98 2.41 18.33
N LEU A 184 1.17 3.58 17.71
CA LEU A 184 2.49 4.15 17.45
C LEU A 184 2.95 5.07 18.59
N HIS A 185 4.25 5.31 18.65
CA HIS A 185 4.94 6.20 19.60
C HIS A 185 5.91 7.16 18.93
N ALA A 186 6.25 6.91 17.68
CA ALA A 186 7.06 7.78 16.84
C ALA A 186 6.49 7.74 15.42
N LEU A 187 6.31 8.93 14.84
CA LEU A 187 5.86 9.09 13.46
C LEU A 187 6.91 9.90 12.68
N LEU A 188 7.54 9.26 11.70
CA LEU A 188 8.42 9.91 10.74
C LEU A 188 7.59 10.60 9.66
N TRP A 189 7.73 11.92 9.58
CA TRP A 189 7.10 12.75 8.56
C TRP A 189 8.07 13.05 7.42
N LEU A 190 8.02 12.26 6.35
CA LEU A 190 8.76 12.52 5.12
C LEU A 190 8.16 13.74 4.41
N PRO A 191 8.96 14.69 3.90
CA PRO A 191 8.38 15.89 3.30
C PRO A 191 7.55 15.65 2.03
N TYR A 192 7.92 14.66 1.20
CA TYR A 192 7.38 14.50 -0.15
C TYR A 192 6.94 13.08 -0.46
N GLY A 193 5.89 12.94 -1.28
CA GLY A 193 5.70 11.76 -2.12
C GLY A 193 6.41 11.94 -3.48
N LEU A 194 6.03 11.14 -4.47
CA LEU A 194 6.55 11.29 -5.84
C LEU A 194 6.00 12.55 -6.52
N ALA A 195 6.74 13.08 -7.50
CA ALA A 195 6.38 14.32 -8.19
C ALA A 195 5.14 14.20 -9.08
N LEU A 196 4.88 13.02 -9.64
CA LEU A 196 3.73 12.74 -10.52
C LEU A 196 2.54 12.11 -9.78
N ASP A 197 2.58 12.07 -8.45
CA ASP A 197 1.52 11.48 -7.61
C ASP A 197 0.47 12.53 -7.22
N ASP A 198 -0.23 13.03 -8.25
CA ASP A 198 -1.36 13.95 -8.09
C ASP A 198 -2.64 13.21 -7.66
N ASP A 199 -2.69 11.89 -7.80
CA ASP A 199 -3.86 11.07 -7.45
C ASP A 199 -3.98 10.95 -5.93
N THR A 200 -2.92 10.52 -5.25
CA THR A 200 -2.95 10.26 -3.81
C THR A 200 -2.44 11.44 -2.97
N ASP A 201 -1.92 12.50 -3.60
CA ASP A 201 -1.22 13.62 -2.96
C ASP A 201 0.09 13.19 -2.27
N GLY A 202 0.75 12.16 -2.80
CA GLY A 202 2.09 11.76 -2.38
C GLY A 202 2.09 10.72 -1.26
N HIS A 203 1.49 9.56 -1.50
CA HIS A 203 1.51 8.44 -0.56
C HIS A 203 2.92 7.97 -0.21
N VAL A 204 3.06 7.44 1.02
CA VAL A 204 4.36 7.01 1.54
C VAL A 204 4.81 5.68 0.94
N ASP A 205 3.88 4.81 0.57
CA ASP A 205 4.18 3.49 -0.02
C ASP A 205 4.84 3.57 -1.40
N ASN A 206 4.82 4.73 -2.04
CA ASN A 206 5.59 5.02 -3.25
C ASN A 206 7.06 5.42 -2.95
N VAL A 207 7.37 5.84 -1.72
CA VAL A 207 8.66 6.47 -1.38
C VAL A 207 9.41 5.84 -0.21
N ALA A 208 8.74 5.05 0.63
CA ALA A 208 9.38 4.37 1.74
C ALA A 208 8.60 3.12 2.21
N ALA A 209 9.35 2.11 2.65
CA ALA A 209 8.79 0.90 3.26
C ALA A 209 9.72 0.37 4.35
N PHE A 210 9.19 0.00 5.51
CA PHE A 210 10.03 -0.67 6.51
C PHE A 210 10.37 -2.10 6.06
N ALA A 211 11.63 -2.50 6.23
CA ALA A 211 12.07 -3.88 5.95
C ALA A 211 12.16 -4.75 7.21
N ARG A 212 12.44 -4.11 8.34
CA ARG A 212 12.54 -4.68 9.70
C ARG A 212 12.51 -3.52 10.70
N PRO A 213 12.35 -3.77 12.02
CA PRO A 213 12.33 -2.69 13.01
C PRO A 213 13.57 -1.78 12.90
N GLY A 214 13.34 -0.47 12.79
CA GLY A 214 14.40 0.54 12.65
C GLY A 214 15.10 0.62 11.28
N VAL A 215 14.72 -0.18 10.28
CA VAL A 215 15.34 -0.14 8.94
C VAL A 215 14.30 0.22 7.89
N LEU A 216 14.48 1.40 7.30
CA LEU A 216 13.58 1.98 6.31
C LEU A 216 14.22 1.93 4.92
N LEU A 217 13.55 1.27 3.99
CA LEU A 217 13.83 1.44 2.57
C LEU A 217 13.32 2.79 2.12
N VAL A 218 14.11 3.53 1.35
CA VAL A 218 13.71 4.82 0.76
C VAL A 218 13.94 4.80 -0.74
N GLN A 219 12.95 5.25 -1.50
CA GLN A 219 13.02 5.37 -2.95
C GLN A 219 13.97 6.53 -3.26
N GLY A 220 14.97 6.26 -4.09
CA GLY A 220 15.85 7.26 -4.70
C GLY A 220 15.38 7.62 -6.10
N CYS A 221 16.09 8.53 -6.75
CA CYS A 221 15.96 8.81 -8.17
C CYS A 221 17.36 9.14 -8.71
N ASP A 222 17.77 8.48 -9.78
CA ASP A 222 19.10 8.57 -10.36
C ASP A 222 19.22 9.57 -11.51
N ASP A 223 18.09 10.11 -11.99
CA ASP A 223 18.05 11.14 -13.03
C ASP A 223 18.00 12.56 -12.43
N PRO A 224 19.09 13.36 -12.50
CA PRO A 224 19.14 14.70 -11.93
C PRO A 224 18.24 15.74 -12.65
N THR A 225 17.57 15.36 -13.73
CA THR A 225 16.62 16.23 -14.44
C THR A 225 15.19 16.06 -13.95
N GLU A 226 14.90 15.02 -13.17
CA GLU A 226 13.60 14.79 -12.56
C GLU A 226 13.47 15.57 -11.24
N ASP A 227 12.27 16.07 -10.96
CA ASP A 227 11.93 16.70 -9.68
C ASP A 227 12.19 15.75 -8.50
N ASP A 228 11.98 14.45 -8.71
CA ASP A 228 12.16 13.41 -7.70
C ASP A 228 13.60 13.23 -7.26
N PHE A 229 14.61 13.60 -8.06
CA PHE A 229 16.02 13.55 -7.67
C PHE A 229 16.29 14.31 -6.37
N VAL A 230 15.74 15.54 -6.28
CA VAL A 230 15.91 16.38 -5.09
C VAL A 230 14.93 15.98 -3.99
N ARG A 231 13.68 15.64 -4.32
CA ARG A 231 12.66 15.27 -3.33
C ARG A 231 13.07 14.01 -2.56
N MET A 232 13.56 12.98 -3.27
CA MET A 232 13.96 11.72 -2.66
C MET A 232 15.22 11.85 -1.80
N ASP A 233 16.19 12.67 -2.21
CA ASP A 233 17.36 13.01 -1.37
C ASP A 233 16.94 13.72 -0.07
N VAL A 234 15.95 14.61 -0.12
CA VAL A 234 15.39 15.25 1.08
C VAL A 234 14.73 14.23 2.00
N ASN A 235 13.87 13.35 1.47
CA ASN A 235 13.23 12.28 2.24
C ASN A 235 14.27 11.40 2.94
N ARG A 236 15.30 10.95 2.22
CA ARG A 236 16.40 10.13 2.77
C ARG A 236 17.09 10.83 3.95
N ARG A 237 17.46 12.11 3.80
CA ARG A 237 18.14 12.88 4.87
C ARG A 237 17.26 13.09 6.10
N VAL A 238 15.95 13.28 5.91
CA VAL A 238 14.99 13.40 7.02
C VAL A 238 14.88 12.07 7.76
N ALA A 239 14.76 10.95 7.04
CA ALA A 239 14.74 9.62 7.63
C ALA A 239 16.01 9.30 8.44
N GLU A 240 17.21 9.56 7.88
CA GLU A 240 18.51 9.37 8.56
C GLU A 240 18.64 10.18 9.87
N GLY A 241 17.94 11.31 9.96
CA GLY A 241 17.92 12.17 11.13
C GLY A 241 16.95 11.73 12.23
N HIS A 242 15.99 10.85 11.90
CA HIS A 242 14.88 10.49 12.78
C HIS A 242 15.26 9.43 13.82
N VAL A 243 14.56 9.46 14.95
CA VAL A 243 14.70 8.52 16.05
C VAL A 243 13.40 7.75 16.20
N ASP A 244 13.49 6.43 16.17
CA ASP A 244 12.35 5.52 16.22
C ASP A 244 11.76 5.40 17.64
N ALA A 245 10.68 4.61 17.77
CA ALA A 245 9.99 4.40 19.05
C ALA A 245 10.86 3.73 20.13
N ARG A 246 11.98 3.09 19.76
CA ARG A 246 12.95 2.48 20.68
C ARG A 246 14.04 3.45 21.12
N GLY A 247 14.06 4.67 20.57
CA GLY A 247 15.09 5.66 20.84
C GLY A 247 16.35 5.47 19.99
N GLU A 248 16.28 4.68 18.92
CA GLU A 248 17.40 4.39 18.00
C GLU A 248 17.25 5.21 16.72
N ARG A 249 18.36 5.54 16.05
CA ARG A 249 18.27 6.19 14.73
C ARG A 249 17.80 5.19 13.68
N ILE A 250 16.95 5.64 12.77
CA ILE A 250 16.55 4.84 11.61
C ILE A 250 17.77 4.60 10.71
N GLU A 251 18.01 3.33 10.36
CA GLU A 251 18.91 2.93 9.28
C GLU A 251 18.15 3.07 7.95
N THR A 252 18.70 3.83 7.01
CA THR A 252 18.13 3.99 5.68
C THR A 252 18.85 3.10 4.67
N VAL A 253 18.08 2.43 3.82
CA VAL A 253 18.60 1.69 2.66
C VAL A 253 17.94 2.27 1.41
N GLU A 254 18.74 2.88 0.55
CA GLU A 254 18.24 3.54 -0.66
C GLU A 254 18.05 2.53 -1.80
N VAL A 255 16.90 2.63 -2.48
CA VAL A 255 16.63 2.00 -3.79
C VAL A 255 16.83 3.08 -4.87
N PRO A 256 18.02 3.18 -5.49
CA PRO A 256 18.48 4.42 -6.10
C PRO A 256 17.78 4.80 -7.41
N VAL A 257 17.16 3.85 -8.11
CA VAL A 257 16.59 4.08 -9.45
C VAL A 257 15.09 4.28 -9.36
N LEU A 258 14.56 5.30 -10.05
CA LEU A 258 13.11 5.51 -10.23
C LEU A 258 12.76 5.45 -11.71
N PRO A 259 12.11 4.37 -12.18
CA PRO A 259 11.66 4.26 -13.56
C PRO A 259 10.52 5.23 -13.88
N PHE A 260 10.58 5.80 -15.09
CA PHE A 260 9.49 6.54 -15.71
C PHE A 260 9.13 5.93 -17.06
N VAL A 261 7.83 5.78 -17.32
CA VAL A 261 7.31 5.11 -18.53
C VAL A 261 6.29 6.02 -19.21
N GLU A 262 6.38 6.13 -20.53
CA GLU A 262 5.32 6.71 -21.37
C GLU A 262 4.38 5.57 -21.79
N ARG A 263 3.13 5.61 -21.32
CA ARG A 263 2.11 4.61 -21.60
C ARG A 263 0.77 5.29 -21.89
N ASP A 264 0.17 4.95 -23.03
CA ASP A 264 -1.13 5.48 -23.46
C ASP A 264 -1.26 7.02 -23.46
N GLY A 265 -0.14 7.71 -23.72
CA GLY A 265 -0.08 9.18 -23.74
C GLY A 265 0.05 9.81 -22.35
N GLN A 266 0.23 9.00 -21.31
CA GLN A 266 0.50 9.41 -19.94
C GLN A 266 1.93 9.03 -19.57
N ARG A 267 2.63 9.95 -18.90
CA ARG A 267 3.91 9.68 -18.26
C ARG A 267 3.66 9.27 -16.81
N VAL A 268 4.15 8.10 -16.42
CA VAL A 268 3.98 7.57 -15.06
C VAL A 268 5.31 7.17 -14.44
N ALA A 269 5.43 7.31 -13.13
CA ALA A 269 6.53 6.74 -12.35
C ALA A 269 6.15 5.32 -11.90
N VAL A 270 7.11 4.40 -11.88
CA VAL A 270 6.91 3.02 -11.39
C VAL A 270 7.87 2.77 -10.23
N PRO A 271 7.56 3.25 -9.01
CA PRO A 271 8.45 3.08 -7.87
C PRO A 271 8.55 1.61 -7.47
N TYR A 272 9.78 1.11 -7.28
CA TYR A 272 10.01 -0.25 -6.79
C TYR A 272 9.48 -0.43 -5.36
N LEU A 273 9.38 0.66 -4.58
CA LEU A 273 8.89 0.60 -3.21
C LEU A 273 7.37 0.42 -3.08
N ASN A 274 6.60 0.53 -4.17
CA ASN A 274 5.22 0.07 -4.18
C ASN A 274 5.14 -1.48 -4.29
N LEU A 275 6.02 -2.14 -3.53
CA LEU A 275 6.16 -3.58 -3.35
C LEU A 275 5.20 -4.09 -2.28
N TYR A 276 4.92 -5.38 -2.31
CA TYR A 276 4.13 -6.03 -1.26
C TYR A 276 4.93 -7.13 -0.57
N VAL A 277 4.94 -7.12 0.77
CA VAL A 277 5.60 -8.15 1.58
C VAL A 277 4.53 -9.10 2.13
N GLY A 278 4.50 -10.34 1.65
CA GLY A 278 3.58 -11.36 2.18
C GLY A 278 4.32 -12.51 2.87
N ASP A 279 3.64 -13.55 3.35
CA ASP A 279 4.28 -14.66 4.05
C ASP A 279 5.14 -15.54 3.11
N GLY A 280 6.45 -15.61 3.36
CA GLY A 280 7.43 -16.23 2.47
C GLY A 280 7.91 -15.44 1.25
N PHE A 281 7.40 -14.24 0.93
CA PHE A 281 7.78 -13.54 -0.32
C PHE A 281 7.81 -12.01 -0.25
N VAL A 282 8.41 -11.40 -1.28
CA VAL A 282 8.31 -9.97 -1.60
C VAL A 282 8.08 -9.83 -3.10
N VAL A 283 7.00 -9.18 -3.50
CA VAL A 283 6.72 -8.92 -4.93
C VAL A 283 6.95 -7.43 -5.23
N VAL A 284 7.78 -7.16 -6.23
CA VAL A 284 8.23 -5.81 -6.59
C VAL A 284 7.62 -5.44 -7.96
N PRO A 285 6.98 -4.27 -8.11
CA PRO A 285 6.52 -3.82 -9.42
C PRO A 285 7.73 -3.54 -10.32
N THR A 286 7.67 -4.04 -11.55
CA THR A 286 8.69 -3.81 -12.58
C THR A 286 8.01 -3.37 -13.87
N CYS A 287 8.79 -2.79 -14.80
CA CYS A 287 8.25 -2.23 -16.04
C CYS A 287 9.16 -2.44 -17.26
N GLY A 288 10.08 -3.41 -17.20
CA GLY A 288 11.07 -3.68 -18.24
C GLY A 288 12.23 -2.68 -18.23
N HIS A 289 12.47 -2.00 -17.11
CA HIS A 289 13.60 -1.07 -16.98
C HIS A 289 14.92 -1.87 -16.88
N PRO A 290 16.04 -1.41 -17.46
CA PRO A 290 17.33 -2.12 -17.39
C PRO A 290 17.85 -2.39 -15.98
N ALA A 291 17.35 -1.68 -14.97
CA ALA A 291 17.73 -1.83 -13.57
C ALA A 291 16.79 -2.74 -12.76
N ASP A 292 15.70 -3.25 -13.35
CA ASP A 292 14.66 -4.00 -12.62
C ASP A 292 15.27 -5.15 -11.80
N ASP A 293 16.09 -6.00 -12.43
CA ASP A 293 16.74 -7.15 -11.78
C ASP A 293 17.67 -6.72 -10.62
N ASP A 294 18.42 -5.62 -10.81
CA ASP A 294 19.35 -5.11 -9.80
C ASP A 294 18.60 -4.52 -8.60
N MET A 295 17.50 -3.81 -8.83
CA MET A 295 16.68 -3.21 -7.78
C MET A 295 15.90 -4.27 -7.00
N VAL A 296 15.37 -5.28 -7.69
CA VAL A 296 14.77 -6.47 -7.05
C VAL A 296 15.79 -7.19 -6.17
N ALA A 297 17.03 -7.40 -6.66
CA ALA A 297 18.08 -8.05 -5.87
C ALA A 297 18.51 -7.22 -4.64
N LEU A 298 18.55 -5.89 -4.76
CA LEU A 298 18.82 -4.99 -3.64
C LEU A 298 17.73 -5.11 -2.57
N ILE A 299 16.46 -5.05 -2.98
CA ILE A 299 15.31 -5.22 -2.09
C ILE A 299 15.36 -6.61 -1.44
N ALA A 300 15.64 -7.67 -2.20
CA ALA A 300 15.75 -9.04 -1.71
C ALA A 300 16.73 -9.17 -0.54
N ALA A 301 17.86 -8.46 -0.59
CA ALA A 301 18.86 -8.48 0.47
C ALA A 301 18.34 -7.93 1.82
N GLN A 302 17.26 -7.16 1.81
CA GLN A 302 16.65 -6.59 3.02
C GLN A 302 15.59 -7.50 3.65
N PHE A 303 15.15 -8.53 2.94
CA PHE A 303 14.13 -9.49 3.37
C PHE A 303 14.67 -10.93 3.40
N PRO A 304 15.67 -11.23 4.24
CA PRO A 304 16.27 -12.56 4.29
C PRO A 304 15.23 -13.63 4.66
N GLY A 305 15.24 -14.75 3.93
CA GLY A 305 14.29 -15.84 4.13
C GLY A 305 12.99 -15.72 3.32
N ARG A 306 12.82 -14.63 2.55
CA ARG A 306 11.70 -14.45 1.61
C ARG A 306 12.18 -14.63 0.17
N GLU A 307 11.31 -15.17 -0.69
CA GLU A 307 11.51 -15.14 -2.14
C GLU A 307 11.11 -13.76 -2.67
N ALA A 308 12.09 -12.96 -3.10
CA ALA A 308 11.84 -11.68 -3.74
C ALA A 308 11.84 -11.83 -5.26
N PHE A 309 10.83 -11.28 -5.93
CA PHE A 309 10.71 -11.34 -7.39
C PHE A 309 10.01 -10.10 -7.95
N GLY A 310 10.42 -9.71 -9.16
CA GLY A 310 9.75 -8.67 -9.94
C GLY A 310 8.52 -9.22 -10.66
N LEU A 311 7.49 -8.38 -10.80
CA LEU A 311 6.33 -8.65 -11.64
C LEU A 311 6.11 -7.49 -12.61
N GLU A 312 6.12 -7.77 -13.92
CA GLU A 312 6.10 -6.74 -14.98
C GLU A 312 4.68 -6.23 -15.25
N ILE A 313 4.02 -5.78 -14.17
CA ILE A 313 2.68 -5.18 -14.18
C ILE A 313 2.71 -3.73 -13.68
N GLY A 314 3.89 -3.21 -13.31
CA GLY A 314 4.02 -1.90 -12.69
C GLY A 314 3.53 -0.77 -13.58
N SER A 315 3.81 -0.83 -14.89
CA SER A 315 3.40 0.24 -15.80
C SER A 315 1.88 0.32 -16.02
N ILE A 316 1.17 -0.82 -16.05
CA ILE A 316 -0.30 -0.81 -16.18
C ILE A 316 -0.97 -0.36 -14.87
N LEU A 317 -0.46 -0.78 -13.70
CA LEU A 317 -0.97 -0.29 -12.42
C LEU A 317 -0.70 1.21 -12.24
N ALA A 318 0.46 1.70 -12.66
CA ALA A 318 0.83 3.11 -12.55
C ALA A 318 -0.03 4.02 -13.43
N VAL A 319 -0.48 3.55 -14.60
CA VAL A 319 -1.52 4.25 -15.40
C VAL A 319 -2.80 4.42 -14.60
N GLY A 320 -3.13 3.46 -13.74
CA GLY A 320 -4.27 3.57 -12.86
C GLY A 320 -4.12 4.49 -11.65
N GLY A 321 -2.90 4.95 -11.37
CA GLY A 321 -2.59 5.79 -10.21
C GLY A 321 -1.92 5.06 -9.03
N GLY A 322 -1.45 3.82 -9.21
CA GLY A 322 -0.82 3.07 -8.11
C GLY A 322 0.12 1.94 -8.53
N GLY A 323 0.37 1.00 -7.63
CA GLY A 323 1.22 -0.17 -7.88
C GLY A 323 0.72 -1.43 -7.17
N ILE A 324 1.63 -2.38 -6.94
CA ILE A 324 1.29 -3.67 -6.34
C ILE A 324 0.83 -3.52 -4.89
N HIS A 325 1.47 -2.64 -4.13
CA HIS A 325 1.09 -2.36 -2.75
C HIS A 325 -0.30 -1.72 -2.66
N CYS A 326 -0.66 -0.84 -3.60
CA CYS A 326 -1.93 -0.11 -3.60
C CYS A 326 -3.16 -1.02 -3.83
N VAL A 327 -2.99 -2.16 -4.49
CA VAL A 327 -4.09 -3.09 -4.78
C VAL A 327 -4.20 -4.24 -3.77
N THR A 328 -3.26 -4.33 -2.82
CA THR A 328 -3.16 -5.43 -1.84
C THR A 328 -3.42 -4.96 -0.42
N GLN A 329 -4.03 -5.81 0.39
CA GLN A 329 -4.14 -5.62 1.83
C GLN A 329 -3.92 -6.96 2.55
N GLN A 330 -2.97 -6.98 3.48
CA GLN A 330 -2.71 -8.11 4.36
C GLN A 330 -3.80 -8.28 5.41
N VAL A 331 -4.21 -9.52 5.65
CA VAL A 331 -4.92 -9.94 6.85
C VAL A 331 -3.90 -10.67 7.73
N PRO A 332 -3.40 -10.06 8.82
CA PRO A 332 -2.37 -10.67 9.66
C PRO A 332 -2.92 -11.91 10.37
N ALA A 333 -2.15 -12.98 10.46
CA ALA A 333 -2.53 -14.20 11.17
C ALA A 333 -2.76 -13.92 12.67
N LEU A 334 -3.65 -14.68 13.28
CA LEU A 334 -3.81 -14.63 14.74
C LEU A 334 -2.50 -15.10 15.42
N PRO A 335 -2.10 -14.49 16.55
CA PRO A 335 -0.98 -14.97 17.34
C PRO A 335 -1.16 -16.46 17.66
N SER A 336 -0.09 -17.24 17.52
CA SER A 336 -0.12 -18.63 17.97
C SER A 336 -0.37 -18.67 19.48
N ALA A 337 -1.39 -19.41 19.90
CA ALA A 337 -1.74 -19.62 21.31
C ALA A 337 -0.68 -20.42 22.08
#